data_AF-S5LZL4-F1
#
_entry.id   AF-S5LZL4-F1
#
_cell.length_a   1.000
_cell.length_b   1.000
_cell.length_c   1.000
_cell.angle_alpha   90.00
_cell.angle_beta   90.00
_cell.angle_gamma   90.00
#
_symmetry.space_group_name_H-M   'P 1'
#
loop_
_entity.id
_entity.type
_entity.pdbx_description
1 polymer ?
#
loop_
_entity_poly.entity_id
_entity_poly.type
_entity_poly.pdbx_seq_one_letter_code
_entity_poly.pdbx_strand_id
1 'polypeptide(L)'
;MKKFLIFFGVVGSLSSSFLYTSEFINEAKTNIDYIKKLRIINNLESDEKIEYNNFIVPKTTVNGEETVMYYGRVLKYFFANSVEISNEVLENLKNQFSKKSESISALSIQNLLASTINLSIYGSSSDAEFFAESFAKWLDTPDELKNKSWEITNNFFTNILPELLKTGAILKDQDTNAEKTIVNLVSNNISTIKYNINLEVKDSNPVDLKYQTTDLIFSQSYWKGSSNYNGALNYIAKQTNNQSVLETFEIIKTWINDNYTRASEASIQKFNDFNKNNFKNFDELDKELVKYSIDNEGVSRLPFKKVYDNLEENYLISIPSYFNDSEKWTTTDTKNLKQLTLFLYNILSSLIENEIWVRNLLTGFIISPDYPLIGASNGTMGYTSTAGYTNRATGKYASTTYSYIVLTGVSLTIKEFNSNYKMGFWSSPIKYNVLIHEYGHAIDAFGSRLNENRNTNYSNDISYKEMYSGNIFGDYKQTSTSNSYSVKTWVIIVLGVIGSSILIIGISYTVNIIRSKKKKV
;
A
#
# COMPACT_ATOMS: atom_id res chain seq x y z
N MET A 1 -13.07 -42.38 -50.53
CA MET A 1 -12.86 -41.35 -49.49
C MET A 1 -11.36 -41.15 -49.22
N LYS A 2 -10.64 -40.36 -50.04
CA LYS A 2 -9.21 -40.04 -49.81
C LYS A 2 -8.83 -38.64 -50.32
N LYS A 3 -9.72 -37.65 -50.15
CA LYS A 3 -9.48 -36.25 -50.57
C LYS A 3 -9.93 -35.18 -49.56
N PHE A 4 -10.06 -35.50 -48.26
CA PHE A 4 -10.62 -34.54 -47.29
C PHE A 4 -9.72 -34.16 -46.11
N LEU A 5 -8.45 -34.57 -46.08
CA LEU A 5 -7.59 -34.40 -44.89
C LEU A 5 -6.42 -33.41 -45.05
N ILE A 6 -6.29 -32.73 -46.19
CA ILE A 6 -5.17 -31.78 -46.42
C ILE A 6 -5.59 -30.31 -46.19
N PHE A 7 -6.88 -30.01 -46.06
CA PHE A 7 -7.36 -28.61 -45.96
C PHE A 7 -7.39 -28.03 -44.54
N PHE A 8 -7.28 -28.85 -43.48
CA PHE A 8 -7.30 -28.36 -42.09
C PHE A 8 -5.91 -28.07 -41.51
N GLY A 9 -4.84 -28.58 -42.11
CA GLY A 9 -3.46 -28.34 -41.65
C GLY A 9 -2.91 -26.96 -42.00
N VAL A 10 -3.37 -26.37 -43.10
CA VAL A 10 -2.84 -25.08 -43.61
C VAL A 10 -3.59 -23.88 -43.02
N VAL A 11 -4.86 -24.04 -42.61
CA VAL A 11 -5.64 -22.95 -41.98
C VAL A 11 -5.31 -22.78 -40.49
N GLY A 12 -4.91 -23.86 -39.79
CA GLY A 12 -4.51 -23.81 -38.38
C GLY A 12 -3.12 -23.21 -38.12
N SER A 13 -2.20 -23.27 -39.10
CA SER A 13 -0.88 -22.63 -39.00
C SER A 13 -0.91 -21.13 -39.36
N LEU A 14 -1.91 -20.68 -40.12
CA LEU A 14 -2.09 -19.26 -40.46
C LEU A 14 -2.83 -18.48 -39.34
N SER A 15 -3.74 -19.11 -38.60
CA SER A 15 -4.48 -18.45 -37.50
C SER A 15 -3.66 -18.29 -36.21
N SER A 16 -2.79 -19.25 -35.89
CA SER A 16 -1.85 -19.15 -34.76
C SER A 16 -0.76 -18.09 -35.03
N SER A 17 -0.28 -17.99 -36.26
CA SER A 17 0.65 -16.93 -36.68
C SER A 17 0.02 -15.53 -36.62
N PHE A 18 -1.27 -15.39 -36.96
CA PHE A 18 -1.98 -14.11 -36.88
C PHE A 18 -2.21 -13.62 -35.44
N LEU A 19 -2.53 -14.53 -34.51
CA LEU A 19 -2.76 -14.19 -33.10
C LEU A 19 -1.47 -13.71 -32.42
N TYR A 20 -0.34 -14.39 -32.63
CA TYR A 20 0.98 -13.95 -32.13
C TYR A 20 1.44 -12.63 -32.77
N THR A 21 1.18 -12.41 -34.07
CA THR A 21 1.49 -11.10 -34.67
C THR A 21 0.59 -9.99 -34.14
N SER A 22 -0.67 -10.27 -33.78
CA SER A 22 -1.60 -9.26 -33.28
C SER A 22 -1.26 -8.80 -31.85
N GLU A 23 -0.84 -9.71 -30.98
CA GLU A 23 -0.35 -9.37 -29.64
C GLU A 23 0.98 -8.62 -29.72
N PHE A 24 1.90 -9.05 -30.57
CA PHE A 24 3.18 -8.36 -30.80
C PHE A 24 2.99 -6.97 -31.42
N ILE A 25 2.07 -6.80 -32.38
CA ILE A 25 1.74 -5.51 -32.98
C ILE A 25 1.07 -4.59 -31.95
N ASN A 26 0.22 -5.12 -31.07
CA ASN A 26 -0.39 -4.34 -30.00
C ASN A 26 0.63 -3.90 -28.95
N GLU A 27 1.55 -4.79 -28.53
CA GLU A 27 2.63 -4.44 -27.60
C GLU A 27 3.59 -3.40 -28.21
N ALA A 28 3.95 -3.55 -29.48
CA ALA A 28 4.80 -2.59 -30.20
C ALA A 28 4.13 -1.22 -30.38
N LYS A 29 2.83 -1.18 -30.71
CA LYS A 29 2.07 0.08 -30.82
C LYS A 29 1.97 0.79 -29.47
N THR A 30 1.66 0.08 -28.40
CA THR A 30 1.59 0.64 -27.04
C THR A 30 2.94 1.24 -26.63
N ASN A 31 4.06 0.58 -26.94
CA ASN A 31 5.39 1.08 -26.62
C ASN A 31 5.77 2.33 -27.46
N ILE A 32 5.39 2.38 -28.74
CA ILE A 32 5.66 3.55 -29.60
C ILE A 32 4.88 4.79 -29.13
N ASP A 33 3.58 4.64 -28.83
CA ASP A 33 2.76 5.76 -28.38
C ASP A 33 3.22 6.27 -27.00
N TYR A 34 3.66 5.35 -26.14
CA TYR A 34 4.28 5.66 -24.85
C TYR A 34 5.58 6.47 -25.00
N ILE A 35 6.50 6.06 -25.89
CA ILE A 35 7.76 6.77 -26.16
C ILE A 35 7.48 8.19 -26.69
N LYS A 36 6.52 8.34 -27.61
CA LYS A 36 6.12 9.67 -28.10
C LYS A 36 5.60 10.57 -26.98
N LYS A 37 4.79 10.01 -26.08
CA LYS A 37 4.26 10.74 -24.92
C LYS A 37 5.37 11.21 -23.99
N LEU A 38 6.31 10.33 -23.64
CA LEU A 38 7.47 10.67 -22.82
C LEU A 38 8.28 11.82 -23.42
N ARG A 39 8.50 11.82 -24.73
CA ARG A 39 9.18 12.93 -25.41
C ARG A 39 8.42 14.24 -25.28
N ILE A 40 7.10 14.24 -25.48
CA ILE A 40 6.26 15.44 -25.34
C ILE A 40 6.27 15.98 -23.90
N ILE A 41 6.17 15.12 -22.89
CA ILE A 41 6.12 15.53 -21.48
C ILE A 41 7.43 16.21 -21.07
N ASN A 42 8.55 15.65 -21.51
CA ASN A 42 9.89 16.12 -21.15
C ASN A 42 10.46 17.15 -22.13
N ASN A 43 9.66 17.60 -23.11
CA ASN A 43 10.10 18.51 -24.18
C ASN A 43 11.35 18.02 -24.93
N LEU A 44 11.42 16.72 -25.23
CA LEU A 44 12.54 16.10 -25.96
C LEU A 44 12.33 16.17 -27.48
N GLU A 45 13.43 16.29 -28.22
CA GLU A 45 13.43 16.22 -29.70
C GLU A 45 13.14 14.79 -30.21
N SER A 46 12.89 14.65 -31.52
CA SER A 46 12.43 13.38 -32.12
C SER A 46 13.49 12.27 -32.23
N ASP A 47 14.75 12.62 -32.00
CA ASP A 47 15.95 11.78 -32.06
C ASP A 47 16.67 11.68 -30.70
N GLU A 48 16.34 12.53 -29.73
CA GLU A 48 16.85 12.44 -28.36
C GLU A 48 16.47 11.10 -27.70
N LYS A 49 17.41 10.50 -26.96
CA LYS A 49 17.22 9.23 -26.27
C LYS A 49 16.41 9.42 -24.98
N ILE A 50 15.57 8.44 -24.64
CA ILE A 50 14.90 8.43 -23.34
C ILE A 50 15.90 8.00 -22.27
N GLU A 51 16.36 8.95 -21.48
CA GLU A 51 17.24 8.72 -20.33
C GLU A 51 16.44 8.40 -19.06
N TYR A 52 17.10 7.75 -18.10
CA TYR A 52 16.48 7.29 -16.84
C TYR A 52 15.91 8.44 -15.97
N ASN A 53 16.48 9.64 -16.10
CA ASN A 53 16.07 10.84 -15.39
C ASN A 53 14.91 11.60 -16.06
N ASN A 54 14.44 11.13 -17.22
CA ASN A 54 13.29 11.67 -17.96
C ASN A 54 12.06 10.74 -17.90
N PHE A 55 12.15 9.62 -17.17
CA PHE A 55 11.13 8.57 -17.19
C PHE A 55 10.14 8.72 -16.03
N ILE A 56 8.87 9.05 -16.30
CA ILE A 56 7.85 9.27 -15.25
C ILE A 56 6.55 8.47 -15.42
N VAL A 57 6.31 7.85 -16.57
CA VAL A 57 4.97 7.31 -16.86
C VAL A 57 4.85 5.88 -16.30
N PRO A 58 3.81 5.59 -15.48
CA PRO A 58 3.58 4.26 -14.94
C PRO A 58 3.38 3.24 -16.06
N LYS A 59 3.71 1.98 -15.77
CA LYS A 59 3.42 0.89 -16.70
C LYS A 59 1.90 0.74 -16.70
N THR A 60 1.26 0.82 -17.86
CA THR A 60 -0.16 0.49 -17.95
C THR A 60 -0.33 -1.01 -17.77
N THR A 61 -0.52 -1.46 -16.54
CA THR A 61 -1.03 -2.81 -16.29
C THR A 61 -2.52 -2.87 -16.59
N VAL A 62 -2.99 -4.06 -16.95
CA VAL A 62 -4.36 -4.35 -17.39
C VAL A 62 -5.41 -4.00 -16.32
N ASN A 63 -5.02 -3.87 -15.05
CA ASN A 63 -5.92 -3.67 -13.91
C ASN A 63 -6.07 -2.21 -13.45
N GLY A 64 -5.29 -1.26 -14.00
CA GLY A 64 -5.45 0.18 -13.74
C GLY A 64 -5.04 0.69 -12.35
N GLU A 65 -4.68 -0.17 -11.39
CA GLU A 65 -4.21 0.22 -10.05
C GLU A 65 -2.96 1.12 -10.10
N GLU A 66 -2.01 0.84 -11.01
CA GLU A 66 -0.80 1.66 -11.21
C GLU A 66 -1.11 3.08 -11.73
N THR A 67 -2.33 3.34 -12.22
CA THR A 67 -2.75 4.69 -12.64
C THR A 67 -3.27 5.57 -11.49
N VAL A 68 -3.54 4.95 -10.33
CA VAL A 68 -4.14 5.59 -9.15
C VAL A 68 -3.36 5.37 -7.85
N MET A 69 -2.22 4.69 -7.89
CA MET A 69 -1.24 4.65 -6.79
C MET A 69 0.15 4.85 -7.39
N TYR A 70 0.34 6.03 -7.97
CA TYR A 70 1.48 6.35 -8.83
C TYR A 70 2.53 7.21 -8.12
N TYR A 71 2.32 7.63 -6.88
CA TYR A 71 3.27 8.50 -6.20
C TYR A 71 4.62 7.83 -5.97
N GLY A 72 4.65 6.49 -5.89
CA GLY A 72 5.90 5.73 -5.93
C GLY A 72 6.71 5.97 -7.19
N ARG A 73 6.06 6.00 -8.37
CA ARG A 73 6.73 6.32 -9.64
C ARG A 73 7.30 7.73 -9.63
N VAL A 74 6.53 8.69 -9.12
CA VAL A 74 6.96 10.09 -9.01
C VAL A 74 8.15 10.23 -8.06
N LEU A 75 8.13 9.52 -6.94
CA LEU A 75 9.24 9.49 -5.99
C LEU A 75 10.50 8.87 -6.62
N LYS A 76 10.37 7.78 -7.37
CA LYS A 76 11.48 7.17 -8.12
C LYS A 76 12.05 8.11 -9.17
N TYR A 77 11.20 8.86 -9.87
CA TYR A 77 11.61 9.91 -10.81
C TYR A 77 12.37 11.05 -10.10
N PHE A 78 11.87 11.51 -8.95
CA PHE A 78 12.58 12.48 -8.11
C PHE A 78 13.96 11.94 -7.67
N PHE A 79 14.03 10.70 -7.19
CA PHE A 79 15.28 10.06 -6.78
C PHE A 79 16.29 9.93 -7.92
N ALA A 80 15.86 9.54 -9.12
CA ALA A 80 16.74 9.52 -10.29
C ALA A 80 17.36 10.89 -10.61
N ASN A 81 16.64 11.96 -10.31
CA ASN A 81 17.12 13.34 -10.47
C ASN A 81 17.88 13.87 -9.24
N SER A 82 17.97 13.10 -8.16
CA SER A 82 18.69 13.43 -6.91
C SER A 82 19.93 12.56 -6.67
N VAL A 83 20.44 11.89 -7.69
CA VAL A 83 21.68 11.09 -7.61
C VAL A 83 22.80 11.74 -8.42
N GLU A 84 24.02 11.68 -7.88
CA GLU A 84 25.25 11.90 -8.62
C GLU A 84 25.78 10.56 -9.16
N ILE A 85 25.77 10.40 -10.48
CA ILE A 85 26.22 9.19 -11.20
C ILE A 85 27.33 9.55 -12.17
N SER A 86 28.43 8.79 -12.16
CA SER A 86 29.49 8.95 -13.15
C SER A 86 29.08 8.39 -14.53
N ASN A 87 29.62 8.98 -15.60
CA ASN A 87 29.38 8.51 -16.95
C ASN A 87 29.81 7.05 -17.14
N GLU A 88 30.91 6.62 -16.51
CA GLU A 88 31.39 5.24 -16.56
C GLU A 88 30.36 4.25 -16.00
N VAL A 89 29.80 4.54 -14.82
CA VAL A 89 28.76 3.70 -14.20
C VAL A 89 27.52 3.65 -15.08
N LEU A 90 27.12 4.77 -15.66
CA LEU A 90 25.97 4.83 -16.56
C LEU A 90 26.19 4.01 -17.84
N GLU A 91 27.36 4.11 -18.46
CA GLU A 91 27.71 3.32 -19.65
C GLU A 91 27.78 1.82 -19.33
N ASN A 92 28.29 1.43 -18.16
CA ASN A 92 28.30 0.04 -17.74
C ASN A 92 26.88 -0.53 -17.61
N LEU A 93 25.94 0.23 -17.04
CA LEU A 93 24.53 -0.17 -16.98
C LEU A 93 23.88 -0.22 -18.36
N LYS A 94 24.15 0.78 -19.22
CA LYS A 94 23.62 0.81 -20.59
C LYS A 94 24.11 -0.38 -21.41
N ASN A 95 25.39 -0.75 -21.28
CA ASN A 95 25.96 -1.93 -21.90
C ASN A 95 25.30 -3.22 -21.40
N GLN A 96 25.09 -3.32 -20.08
CA GLN A 96 24.40 -4.44 -19.44
C GLN A 96 22.96 -4.61 -19.95
N PHE A 97 22.29 -3.51 -20.34
CA PHE A 97 20.92 -3.50 -20.84
C PHE A 97 20.81 -3.31 -22.37
N SER A 98 21.91 -3.40 -23.11
CA SER A 98 22.01 -3.08 -24.55
C SER A 98 21.03 -3.83 -25.47
N LYS A 99 20.47 -4.96 -25.02
CA LYS A 99 19.48 -5.76 -25.76
C LYS A 99 18.02 -5.37 -25.46
N LYS A 100 17.77 -4.32 -24.67
CA LYS A 100 16.45 -3.88 -24.25
C LYS A 100 16.07 -2.55 -24.90
N SER A 101 14.78 -2.23 -24.92
CA SER A 101 14.31 -0.91 -25.36
C SER A 101 14.82 0.16 -24.41
N GLU A 102 14.95 1.39 -24.92
CA GLU A 102 15.35 2.55 -24.11
C GLU A 102 14.47 2.73 -22.88
N SER A 103 13.16 2.53 -23.03
CA SER A 103 12.18 2.59 -21.93
C SER A 103 12.43 1.55 -20.83
N ILE A 104 12.73 0.30 -21.19
CA ILE A 104 13.00 -0.77 -20.22
C ILE A 104 14.34 -0.52 -19.51
N SER A 105 15.35 -0.05 -20.24
CA SER A 105 16.66 0.31 -19.68
C SER A 105 16.55 1.48 -18.71
N ALA A 106 15.87 2.56 -19.10
CA ALA A 106 15.60 3.72 -18.26
C ALA A 106 14.85 3.34 -16.97
N LEU A 107 13.79 2.55 -17.10
CA LEU A 107 13.00 2.02 -15.98
C LEU A 107 13.86 1.14 -15.04
N SER A 108 14.72 0.29 -15.59
CA SER A 108 15.62 -0.57 -14.82
C SER A 108 16.63 0.24 -14.02
N ILE A 109 17.27 1.23 -14.64
CA ILE A 109 18.22 2.14 -13.98
C ILE A 109 17.51 2.92 -12.88
N GLN A 110 16.35 3.50 -13.16
CA GLN A 110 15.59 4.27 -12.16
C GLN A 110 15.19 3.40 -10.95
N ASN A 111 14.74 2.17 -11.17
CA ASN A 111 14.42 1.25 -10.07
C ASN A 111 15.66 0.85 -9.24
N LEU A 112 16.83 0.70 -9.86
CA LEU A 112 18.09 0.44 -9.14
C LEU A 112 18.50 1.63 -8.27
N LEU A 113 18.45 2.85 -8.82
CA LEU A 113 18.75 4.09 -8.07
C LEU A 113 17.79 4.28 -6.91
N ALA A 114 16.49 4.09 -7.15
CA ALA A 114 15.47 4.20 -6.14
C ALA A 114 15.64 3.20 -4.99
N SER A 115 15.95 1.93 -5.32
CA SER A 115 16.19 0.87 -4.33
C SER A 115 17.53 1.03 -3.60
N THR A 116 18.39 1.96 -4.04
CA THR A 116 19.62 2.34 -3.33
C THR A 116 19.34 3.39 -2.27
N ILE A 117 18.48 4.36 -2.59
CA ILE A 117 18.07 5.44 -1.67
C ILE A 117 17.08 4.91 -0.64
N ASN A 118 16.03 4.20 -1.06
CA ASN A 118 15.11 3.55 -0.12
C ASN A 118 15.42 2.06 -0.03
N LEU A 119 16.31 1.70 0.90
CA LEU A 119 16.67 0.31 1.19
C LEU A 119 15.45 -0.46 1.72
N SER A 120 14.73 -1.13 0.83
CA SER A 120 13.60 -2.01 1.15
C SER A 120 13.41 -3.01 0.02
N ILE A 121 13.64 -4.29 0.33
CA ILE A 121 13.35 -5.40 -0.60
C ILE A 121 11.85 -5.40 -0.89
N TYR A 122 11.01 -5.15 0.11
CA TYR A 122 9.57 -5.11 -0.07
C TYR A 122 9.14 -3.93 -0.95
N GLY A 123 9.71 -2.75 -0.73
CA GLY A 123 9.49 -1.56 -1.56
C GLY A 123 9.99 -1.72 -2.99
N SER A 124 10.90 -2.67 -3.26
CA SER A 124 11.33 -2.99 -4.62
C SER A 124 10.28 -3.78 -5.41
N SER A 125 9.15 -4.18 -4.82
CA SER A 125 8.16 -5.09 -5.40
C SER A 125 7.06 -4.43 -6.24
N SER A 126 6.65 -3.19 -5.92
CA SER A 126 5.83 -2.34 -6.80
C SER A 126 6.14 -0.84 -6.59
N ASP A 127 5.48 0.05 -7.35
CA ASP A 127 5.57 1.50 -7.08
C ASP A 127 4.78 1.87 -5.81
N ALA A 128 3.60 1.29 -5.58
CA ALA A 128 2.81 1.50 -4.36
C ALA A 128 3.59 1.08 -3.10
N GLU A 129 4.19 -0.12 -3.12
CA GLU A 129 5.02 -0.59 -1.99
C GLU A 129 6.25 0.32 -1.80
N PHE A 130 6.85 0.80 -2.88
CA PHE A 130 7.96 1.73 -2.80
C PHE A 130 7.59 3.03 -2.09
N PHE A 131 6.41 3.58 -2.40
CA PHE A 131 5.91 4.79 -1.75
C PHE A 131 5.62 4.55 -0.28
N ALA A 132 4.91 3.47 0.06
CA ALA A 132 4.56 3.11 1.42
C ALA A 132 5.81 2.93 2.31
N GLU A 133 6.81 2.20 1.81
CA GLU A 133 8.08 2.02 2.50
C GLU A 133 8.87 3.33 2.63
N SER A 134 8.84 4.20 1.63
CA SER A 134 9.52 5.50 1.71
C SER A 134 8.83 6.44 2.70
N PHE A 135 7.49 6.38 2.79
CA PHE A 135 6.70 7.14 3.75
C PHE A 135 6.99 6.66 5.18
N ALA A 136 7.06 5.34 5.40
CA ALA A 136 7.47 4.76 6.68
C ALA A 136 8.84 5.29 7.09
N LYS A 137 9.87 5.05 6.27
CA LYS A 137 11.23 5.56 6.49
C LYS A 137 11.26 7.05 6.82
N TRP A 138 10.55 7.87 6.05
CA TRP A 138 10.55 9.32 6.26
C TRP A 138 10.00 9.70 7.64
N LEU A 139 8.86 9.12 8.02
CA LEU A 139 8.12 9.52 9.20
C LEU A 139 8.74 9.00 10.50
N ASP A 140 9.23 7.76 10.51
CA ASP A 140 9.54 7.03 11.74
C ASP A 140 11.04 6.77 11.99
N THR A 141 11.94 7.10 11.05
CA THR A 141 13.38 6.94 11.28
C THR A 141 13.85 7.83 12.45
N PRO A 142 14.46 7.27 13.51
CA PRO A 142 15.05 8.03 14.61
C PRO A 142 16.11 9.04 14.16
N ASP A 143 16.23 10.18 14.84
CA ASP A 143 17.16 11.27 14.48
C ASP A 143 18.64 10.84 14.41
N GLU A 144 19.04 9.89 15.26
CA GLU A 144 20.38 9.32 15.25
C GLU A 144 20.66 8.45 14.01
N LEU A 145 19.61 7.94 13.35
CA LEU A 145 19.70 7.10 12.14
C LEU A 145 19.42 7.87 10.85
N LYS A 146 18.96 9.13 10.93
CA LYS A 146 18.71 9.97 9.77
C LYS A 146 20.00 10.19 8.99
N ASN A 147 19.98 9.76 7.74
CA ASN A 147 21.14 9.71 6.83
C ASN A 147 20.84 10.41 5.50
N LYS A 148 21.80 10.41 4.57
CA LYS A 148 21.68 11.11 3.27
C LYS A 148 20.44 10.70 2.48
N SER A 149 20.12 9.41 2.50
CA SER A 149 18.94 8.89 1.81
C SER A 149 17.63 9.37 2.46
N TRP A 150 17.57 9.44 3.79
CA TRP A 150 16.45 10.02 4.52
C TRP A 150 16.33 11.51 4.21
N GLU A 151 17.44 12.24 4.15
CA GLU A 151 17.45 13.68 3.85
C GLU A 151 16.87 14.01 2.46
N ILE A 152 17.20 13.20 1.45
CA ILE A 152 16.62 13.34 0.10
C ILE A 152 15.14 12.99 0.12
N THR A 153 14.77 11.91 0.83
CA THR A 153 13.37 11.51 1.02
C THR A 153 12.57 12.62 1.73
N ASN A 154 13.15 13.26 2.74
CA ASN A 154 12.56 14.37 3.48
C ASN A 154 12.31 15.58 2.57
N ASN A 155 13.21 15.87 1.63
CA ASN A 155 12.98 16.95 0.65
C ASN A 155 11.73 16.68 -0.20
N PHE A 156 11.53 15.44 -0.64
CA PHE A 156 10.31 15.08 -1.38
C PHE A 156 9.05 15.30 -0.55
N PHE A 157 8.98 14.73 0.65
CA PHE A 157 7.77 14.79 1.48
C PHE A 157 7.47 16.20 2.02
N THR A 158 8.48 17.05 2.19
CA THR A 158 8.27 18.41 2.73
C THR A 158 8.09 19.49 1.67
N ASN A 159 8.58 19.30 0.44
CA ASN A 159 8.51 20.32 -0.62
C ASN A 159 7.69 19.91 -1.85
N ILE A 160 7.67 18.62 -2.20
CA ILE A 160 7.09 18.16 -3.47
C ILE A 160 5.72 17.54 -3.23
N LEU A 161 5.62 16.58 -2.30
CA LEU A 161 4.36 15.88 -2.05
C LEU A 161 3.21 16.85 -1.68
N PRO A 162 3.38 17.86 -0.80
CA PRO A 162 2.30 18.79 -0.46
C PRO A 162 1.71 19.49 -1.69
N GLU A 163 2.56 19.93 -2.62
CA GLU A 163 2.13 20.58 -3.86
C GLU A 163 1.43 19.59 -4.81
N LEU A 164 1.94 18.36 -4.92
CA LEU A 164 1.27 17.33 -5.70
C LEU A 164 -0.10 16.99 -5.15
N LEU A 165 -0.23 16.91 -3.82
CA LEU A 165 -1.51 16.64 -3.17
C LEU A 165 -2.53 17.74 -3.48
N LYS A 166 -2.16 19.00 -3.72
CA LYS A 166 -3.13 20.05 -4.10
C LYS A 166 -3.80 19.81 -5.46
N THR A 167 -3.16 19.07 -6.36
CA THR A 167 -3.66 18.89 -7.75
C THR A 167 -4.76 17.84 -7.88
N GLY A 168 -4.68 16.74 -7.12
CA GLY A 168 -5.64 15.64 -7.13
C GLY A 168 -6.00 15.14 -8.53
N ALA A 169 -5.10 14.36 -9.12
CA ALA A 169 -5.25 13.84 -10.48
C ALA A 169 -4.81 12.38 -10.57
N ILE A 170 -5.37 11.66 -11.54
CA ILE A 170 -4.92 10.32 -11.93
C ILE A 170 -4.00 10.42 -13.16
N LEU A 171 -2.97 9.58 -13.23
CA LEU A 171 -2.12 9.51 -14.42
C LEU A 171 -2.84 8.72 -15.51
N LYS A 172 -3.55 9.42 -16.40
CA LYS A 172 -4.15 8.82 -17.59
C LYS A 172 -3.16 8.80 -18.75
N ASP A 173 -3.27 7.78 -19.60
CA ASP A 173 -2.50 7.63 -20.84
C ASP A 173 -2.55 8.84 -21.78
N GLN A 174 -3.54 9.74 -21.63
CA GLN A 174 -3.74 10.91 -22.48
C GLN A 174 -3.55 12.26 -21.75
N ASP A 175 -3.39 12.27 -20.42
CA ASP A 175 -3.32 13.53 -19.67
C ASP A 175 -1.87 14.00 -19.48
N THR A 176 -1.37 14.72 -20.48
CA THR A 176 -0.03 15.31 -20.43
C THR A 176 0.08 16.45 -19.40
N ASN A 177 -1.02 16.99 -18.86
CA ASN A 177 -0.96 18.15 -17.97
C ASN A 177 -0.59 17.77 -16.53
N ALA A 178 -1.13 16.65 -16.02
CA ALA A 178 -0.72 16.12 -14.72
C ALA A 178 0.77 15.76 -14.72
N GLU A 179 1.24 15.08 -15.77
CA GLU A 179 2.63 14.68 -15.92
C GLU A 179 3.57 15.88 -16.07
N LYS A 180 3.21 16.88 -16.89
CA LYS A 180 3.97 18.14 -16.99
C LYS A 180 4.04 18.88 -15.66
N THR A 181 2.94 18.90 -14.90
CA THR A 181 2.92 19.49 -13.55
C THR A 181 3.92 18.79 -12.65
N ILE A 182 3.96 17.45 -12.67
CA ILE A 182 4.92 16.68 -11.88
C ILE A 182 6.37 16.96 -12.31
N VAL A 183 6.66 16.91 -13.62
CA VAL A 183 8.01 17.18 -14.14
C VAL A 183 8.45 18.59 -13.75
N ASN A 184 7.60 19.59 -13.93
CA ASN A 184 7.90 20.97 -13.55
C ASN A 184 8.13 21.11 -12.03
N LEU A 185 7.27 20.52 -11.20
CA LEU A 185 7.40 20.56 -9.75
C LEU A 185 8.70 19.92 -9.29
N VAL A 186 9.03 18.73 -9.82
CA VAL A 186 10.27 18.04 -9.50
C VAL A 186 11.45 18.88 -9.96
N SER A 187 11.53 19.28 -11.23
CA SER A 187 12.64 20.07 -11.78
C SER A 187 12.89 21.37 -11.02
N ASN A 188 11.84 22.07 -10.59
CA ASN A 188 11.94 23.31 -9.82
C ASN A 188 12.35 23.09 -8.35
N ASN A 189 12.18 21.87 -7.83
CA ASN A 189 12.46 21.51 -6.44
C ASN A 189 13.52 20.41 -6.30
N ILE A 190 14.29 20.16 -7.37
CA ILE A 190 15.44 19.24 -7.30
C ILE A 190 16.36 19.76 -6.21
N SER A 191 16.58 18.92 -5.19
CA SER A 191 17.48 19.28 -4.10
C SER A 191 18.89 19.51 -4.64
N THR A 192 19.56 20.52 -4.06
CA THR A 192 21.02 20.64 -4.17
C THR A 192 21.73 19.46 -3.49
N ILE A 193 21.06 18.80 -2.55
CA ILE A 193 21.54 17.58 -1.90
C ILE A 193 21.40 16.42 -2.90
N LYS A 194 22.52 15.78 -3.22
CA LYS A 194 22.59 14.59 -4.06
C LYS A 194 23.03 13.39 -3.25
N TYR A 195 22.54 12.22 -3.65
CA TYR A 195 23.04 10.93 -3.21
C TYR A 195 24.21 10.54 -4.09
N ASN A 196 25.37 10.24 -3.51
CA ASN A 196 26.57 9.88 -4.26
C ASN A 196 26.73 8.36 -4.34
N ILE A 197 26.33 7.77 -5.48
CA ILE A 197 26.50 6.32 -5.72
C ILE A 197 27.94 5.94 -6.09
N ASN A 198 28.83 6.91 -6.31
CA ASN A 198 30.24 6.67 -6.62
C ASN A 198 31.09 6.51 -5.35
N LEU A 199 30.51 6.59 -4.14
CA LEU A 199 31.24 6.36 -2.90
C LEU A 199 31.68 4.90 -2.78
N GLU A 200 32.97 4.63 -2.96
CA GLU A 200 33.55 3.28 -2.83
C GLU A 200 33.65 2.83 -1.37
N VAL A 201 33.85 3.78 -0.46
CA VAL A 201 33.94 3.57 0.99
C VAL A 201 32.95 4.48 1.71
N LYS A 202 32.54 4.04 2.91
CA LYS A 202 31.66 4.83 3.77
C LYS A 202 32.34 6.10 4.27
N ASP A 203 31.50 7.01 4.78
CA ASP A 203 31.97 8.13 5.58
C ASP A 203 32.87 7.66 6.75
N SER A 204 33.86 8.48 7.09
CA SER A 204 34.77 8.28 8.21
C SER A 204 34.08 8.12 9.57
N ASN A 205 32.90 8.71 9.73
CA ASN A 205 32.06 8.61 10.92
C ASN A 205 30.64 8.14 10.52
N PRO A 206 30.49 6.85 10.17
CA PRO A 206 29.27 6.35 9.59
C PRO A 206 28.14 6.27 10.62
N VAL A 207 26.92 6.58 10.18
CA VAL A 207 25.69 6.29 10.94
C VAL A 207 25.57 4.79 11.15
N ASP A 208 25.35 4.35 12.39
CA ASP A 208 25.13 2.93 12.70
C ASP A 208 23.68 2.52 12.43
N LEU A 209 23.42 2.06 11.21
CA LEU A 209 22.10 1.60 10.76
C LEU A 209 21.66 0.25 11.36
N LYS A 210 22.47 -0.39 12.22
CA LYS A 210 22.12 -1.64 12.94
C LYS A 210 21.78 -2.86 12.05
N TYR A 211 22.22 -2.90 10.79
CA TYR A 211 22.06 -4.08 9.93
C TYR A 211 22.86 -5.31 10.42
N GLN A 212 22.43 -6.52 10.05
CA GLN A 212 22.86 -7.78 10.70
C GLN A 212 24.34 -8.16 10.49
N THR A 213 25.02 -7.60 9.48
CA THR A 213 26.31 -8.11 9.00
C THR A 213 27.27 -7.01 8.59
N THR A 214 28.50 -7.39 8.23
CA THR A 214 29.41 -6.49 7.52
C THR A 214 28.78 -6.00 6.21
N ASP A 215 29.27 -4.87 5.73
CA ASP A 215 28.61 -4.08 4.69
C ASP A 215 28.47 -4.81 3.36
N LEU A 216 29.49 -5.57 2.96
CA LEU A 216 29.46 -6.34 1.73
C LEU A 216 28.48 -7.52 1.84
N ILE A 217 28.42 -8.18 3.01
CA ILE A 217 27.50 -9.29 3.26
C ILE A 217 26.05 -8.78 3.30
N PHE A 218 25.84 -7.60 3.89
CA PHE A 218 24.54 -6.95 3.91
C PHE A 218 24.13 -6.57 2.49
N SER A 219 24.99 -5.88 1.75
CA SER A 219 24.76 -5.49 0.34
C SER A 219 24.41 -6.69 -0.53
N GLN A 220 25.16 -7.79 -0.40
CA GLN A 220 24.87 -9.03 -1.11
C GLN A 220 23.50 -9.61 -0.74
N SER A 221 23.21 -9.71 0.55
CA SER A 221 21.94 -10.26 1.06
C SER A 221 20.75 -9.40 0.64
N TYR A 222 20.90 -8.07 0.65
CA TYR A 222 19.88 -7.12 0.21
C TYR A 222 19.61 -7.23 -1.30
N TRP A 223 20.67 -7.13 -2.12
CA TRP A 223 20.51 -7.08 -3.57
C TRP A 223 20.14 -8.44 -4.17
N LYS A 224 20.88 -9.49 -3.82
CA LYS A 224 20.71 -10.84 -4.41
C LYS A 224 19.72 -11.69 -3.63
N GLY A 225 19.52 -11.41 -2.35
CA GLY A 225 18.77 -12.27 -1.45
C GLY A 225 19.67 -13.28 -0.75
N SER A 226 19.06 -14.12 0.07
CA SER A 226 19.71 -15.30 0.69
C SER A 226 19.07 -16.58 0.13
N SER A 227 19.58 -17.75 0.50
CA SER A 227 19.13 -19.05 -0.05
C SER A 227 17.61 -19.29 0.02
N ASN A 228 16.88 -18.57 0.88
CA ASN A 228 15.44 -18.69 1.05
C ASN A 228 14.63 -17.42 0.72
N TYR A 229 15.26 -16.31 0.34
CA TYR A 229 14.59 -15.02 0.15
C TYR A 229 15.06 -14.31 -1.11
N ASN A 230 14.12 -13.77 -1.89
CA ASN A 230 14.43 -12.93 -3.04
C ASN A 230 14.98 -11.58 -2.58
N GLY A 231 16.13 -11.16 -3.10
CA GLY A 231 16.64 -9.79 -2.92
C GLY A 231 15.98 -8.77 -3.85
N ALA A 232 16.34 -7.50 -3.68
CA ALA A 232 15.81 -6.37 -4.45
C ALA A 232 15.94 -6.56 -5.98
N LEU A 233 17.07 -7.12 -6.46
CA LEU A 233 17.29 -7.33 -7.90
C LEU A 233 16.25 -8.25 -8.54
N ASN A 234 15.76 -9.26 -7.81
CA ASN A 234 14.73 -10.17 -8.31
C ASN A 234 13.39 -9.46 -8.51
N TYR A 235 13.02 -8.57 -7.59
CA TYR A 235 11.79 -7.79 -7.72
C TYR A 235 11.90 -6.77 -8.84
N ILE A 236 13.03 -6.07 -8.96
CA ILE A 236 13.27 -5.12 -10.05
C ILE A 236 13.23 -5.84 -11.40
N ALA A 237 13.90 -6.99 -11.55
CA ALA A 237 13.90 -7.77 -12.79
C ALA A 237 12.47 -8.19 -13.21
N LYS A 238 11.61 -8.53 -12.24
CA LYS A 238 10.19 -8.85 -12.48
C LYS A 238 9.39 -7.63 -12.93
N GLN A 239 9.51 -6.50 -12.23
CA GLN A 239 8.79 -5.27 -12.59
C GLN A 239 9.13 -4.79 -14.00
N THR A 240 10.42 -4.79 -14.33
CA THR A 240 10.93 -4.24 -15.60
C THR A 240 10.93 -5.24 -16.73
N ASN A 241 10.61 -6.52 -16.46
CA ASN A 241 10.76 -7.63 -17.41
C ASN A 241 12.19 -7.70 -18.00
N ASN A 242 13.20 -7.50 -17.14
CA ASN A 242 14.60 -7.42 -17.52
C ASN A 242 15.48 -8.28 -16.60
N GLN A 243 15.73 -9.52 -17.00
CA GLN A 243 16.60 -10.44 -16.25
C GLN A 243 18.06 -9.99 -16.16
N SER A 244 18.53 -9.16 -17.09
CA SER A 244 19.90 -8.61 -17.06
C SER A 244 20.14 -7.72 -15.83
N VAL A 245 19.09 -7.30 -15.11
CA VAL A 245 19.20 -6.62 -13.81
C VAL A 245 19.89 -7.52 -12.77
N LEU A 246 19.72 -8.85 -12.82
CA LEU A 246 20.35 -9.76 -11.86
C LEU A 246 21.89 -9.74 -11.93
N GLU A 247 22.44 -9.32 -13.07
CA GLU A 247 23.87 -9.29 -13.36
C GLU A 247 24.53 -7.96 -12.94
N THR A 248 23.76 -6.95 -12.52
CA THR A 248 24.30 -5.62 -12.18
C THR A 248 24.97 -5.53 -10.81
N PHE A 249 24.93 -6.59 -10.00
CA PHE A 249 25.43 -6.55 -8.63
C PHE A 249 26.87 -6.02 -8.51
N GLU A 250 27.77 -6.44 -9.40
CA GLU A 250 29.17 -5.96 -9.34
C GLU A 250 29.31 -4.47 -9.61
N ILE A 251 28.37 -3.87 -10.36
CA ILE A 251 28.29 -2.43 -10.63
C ILE A 251 27.75 -1.68 -9.41
N ILE A 252 26.77 -2.26 -8.71
CA ILE A 252 25.97 -1.54 -7.69
C ILE A 252 26.33 -1.88 -6.24
N LYS A 253 27.22 -2.85 -5.99
CA LYS A 253 27.51 -3.39 -4.65
C LYS A 253 27.92 -2.34 -3.62
N THR A 254 28.52 -1.23 -4.04
CA THR A 254 28.96 -0.11 -3.19
C THR A 254 27.95 1.04 -3.14
N TRP A 255 26.92 1.04 -3.99
CA TRP A 255 26.01 2.18 -4.10
C TRP A 255 25.30 2.51 -2.78
N ILE A 256 25.16 1.54 -1.87
CA ILE A 256 24.52 1.75 -0.57
C ILE A 256 25.37 2.58 0.43
N ASN A 257 26.64 2.86 0.12
CA ASN A 257 27.58 3.46 1.06
C ASN A 257 27.16 4.86 1.56
N ASP A 258 26.47 5.65 0.73
CA ASP A 258 26.01 6.98 1.13
C ASP A 258 24.81 6.93 2.10
N ASN A 259 24.18 5.76 2.29
CA ASN A 259 23.21 5.57 3.38
C ASN A 259 23.88 5.71 4.77
N TYR A 260 25.19 5.62 4.86
CA TYR A 260 25.93 5.76 6.12
C TYR A 260 26.37 7.20 6.39
N THR A 261 26.20 8.11 5.44
CA THR A 261 26.46 9.54 5.61
C THR A 261 25.32 10.17 6.40
N ARG A 262 25.61 10.87 7.51
CA ARG A 262 24.58 11.52 8.33
C ARG A 262 23.80 12.59 7.55
N ALA A 263 22.50 12.69 7.82
CA ALA A 263 21.67 13.78 7.30
C ALA A 263 22.15 15.13 7.87
N SER A 264 21.96 16.22 7.13
CA SER A 264 22.22 17.54 7.70
C SER A 264 21.26 17.86 8.86
N GLU A 265 21.77 18.53 9.89
CA GLU A 265 20.94 19.03 11.00
C GLU A 265 19.85 19.98 10.52
N ALA A 266 20.10 20.74 9.44
CA ALA A 266 19.09 21.59 8.81
C ALA A 266 17.90 20.79 8.27
N SER A 267 18.15 19.61 7.66
CA SER A 267 17.07 18.75 7.16
C SER A 267 16.29 18.10 8.31
N ILE A 268 16.98 17.66 9.37
CA ILE A 268 16.35 17.11 10.57
C ILE A 268 15.46 18.16 11.23
N GLN A 269 15.98 19.38 11.43
CA GLN A 269 15.22 20.50 11.99
C GLN A 269 14.01 20.86 11.12
N LYS A 270 14.18 20.90 9.80
CA LYS A 270 13.08 21.15 8.86
C LYS A 270 11.95 20.13 9.02
N PHE A 271 12.26 18.86 9.21
CA PHE A 271 11.23 17.83 9.46
C PHE A 271 10.52 18.06 10.80
N ASN A 272 11.27 18.39 11.85
CA ASN A 272 10.69 18.66 13.17
C ASN A 272 9.76 19.88 13.13
N ASP A 273 10.15 20.93 12.40
CA ASP A 273 9.36 22.15 12.20
C ASP A 273 8.19 21.96 11.21
N PHE A 274 8.24 20.92 10.38
CA PHE A 274 7.17 20.62 9.43
C PHE A 274 5.88 20.22 10.16
N ASN A 275 5.96 19.64 11.36
CA ASN A 275 4.80 19.27 12.15
C ASN A 275 4.14 20.51 12.79
N LYS A 276 2.96 20.90 12.31
CA LYS A 276 2.20 22.06 12.80
C LYS A 276 1.44 21.81 14.13
N ASN A 277 1.44 20.58 14.64
CA ASN A 277 0.74 20.19 15.87
C ASN A 277 -0.75 20.60 15.88
N ASN A 278 -1.48 20.29 14.80
CA ASN A 278 -2.89 20.65 14.61
C ASN A 278 -3.80 20.18 15.77
N PHE A 279 -3.54 18.99 16.30
CA PHE A 279 -4.18 18.42 17.47
C PHE A 279 -3.24 18.49 18.67
N LYS A 280 -3.75 18.92 19.82
CA LYS A 280 -2.94 19.09 21.03
C LYS A 280 -2.59 17.77 21.69
N ASN A 281 -3.50 16.79 21.64
CA ASN A 281 -3.35 15.49 22.28
C ASN A 281 -4.19 14.43 21.58
N PHE A 282 -3.91 13.17 21.91
CA PHE A 282 -4.58 12.01 21.30
C PHE A 282 -6.10 11.97 21.58
N ASP A 283 -6.55 12.34 22.78
CA ASP A 283 -7.97 12.27 23.12
C ASP A 283 -8.81 13.29 22.34
N GLU A 284 -8.24 14.47 22.06
CA GLU A 284 -8.85 15.47 21.18
C GLU A 284 -8.98 14.95 19.74
N LEU A 285 -7.91 14.38 19.20
CA LEU A 285 -7.89 13.75 17.88
C LEU A 285 -8.93 12.63 17.76
N ASP A 286 -8.91 11.67 18.70
CA ASP A 286 -9.83 10.52 18.70
C ASP A 286 -11.28 10.98 18.76
N LYS A 287 -11.61 11.92 19.67
CA LYS A 287 -12.96 12.48 19.78
C LYS A 287 -13.45 13.10 18.47
N GLU A 288 -12.57 13.81 17.77
CA GLU A 288 -12.90 14.42 16.49
C GLU A 288 -13.16 13.37 15.40
N LEU A 289 -12.25 12.41 15.24
CA LEU A 289 -12.36 11.35 14.24
C LEU A 289 -13.56 10.43 14.51
N VAL A 290 -13.83 10.11 15.78
CA VAL A 290 -15.00 9.32 16.19
C VAL A 290 -16.30 10.00 15.76
N LYS A 291 -16.40 11.32 15.98
CA LYS A 291 -17.58 12.09 15.57
C LYS A 291 -17.75 12.13 14.05
N TYR A 292 -16.65 12.19 13.31
CA TYR A 292 -16.67 12.38 11.86
C TYR A 292 -16.85 11.07 11.07
N SER A 293 -16.55 9.92 11.67
CA SER A 293 -16.52 8.61 11.02
C SER A 293 -17.68 7.68 11.39
N ILE A 294 -18.77 8.23 11.93
CA ILE A 294 -19.97 7.48 12.29
C ILE A 294 -20.65 6.94 11.02
N ASP A 295 -20.89 5.64 10.97
CA ASP A 295 -21.59 4.97 9.88
C ASP A 295 -23.11 5.01 10.00
N ASN A 296 -23.79 4.38 9.04
CA ASN A 296 -25.25 4.30 8.98
C ASN A 296 -25.89 3.52 10.15
N GLU A 297 -25.09 2.75 10.91
CA GLU A 297 -25.52 2.02 12.11
C GLU A 297 -25.22 2.81 13.40
N GLY A 298 -24.65 4.01 13.31
CA GLY A 298 -24.28 4.83 14.45
C GLY A 298 -22.95 4.40 15.10
N VAL A 299 -22.13 3.60 14.41
CA VAL A 299 -20.85 3.10 14.89
C VAL A 299 -19.71 3.94 14.30
N SER A 300 -18.78 4.38 15.15
CA SER A 300 -17.56 5.04 14.67
C SER A 300 -16.65 4.03 13.97
N ARG A 301 -16.17 4.38 12.79
CA ARG A 301 -15.22 3.56 12.01
C ARG A 301 -13.75 3.91 12.22
N LEU A 302 -13.47 5.03 12.90
CA LEU A 302 -12.12 5.38 13.38
C LEU A 302 -12.05 5.42 14.92
N PRO A 303 -12.41 4.34 15.66
CA PRO A 303 -12.45 4.34 17.12
C PRO A 303 -11.08 4.01 17.74
N PHE A 304 -10.02 4.77 17.39
CA PHE A 304 -8.63 4.47 17.77
C PHE A 304 -8.47 4.19 19.26
N LYS A 305 -8.98 5.06 20.13
CA LYS A 305 -8.87 4.90 21.58
C LYS A 305 -9.49 3.59 22.05
N LYS A 306 -10.70 3.29 21.57
CA LYS A 306 -11.43 2.07 21.95
C LYS A 306 -10.65 0.82 21.55
N VAL A 307 -10.14 0.79 20.32
CA VAL A 307 -9.38 -0.35 19.78
C VAL A 307 -8.06 -0.52 20.54
N TYR A 308 -7.32 0.56 20.79
CA TYR A 308 -6.04 0.52 21.51
C TYR A 308 -6.20 0.09 22.97
N ASP A 309 -7.23 0.60 23.67
CA ASP A 309 -7.51 0.19 25.06
C ASP A 309 -7.90 -1.30 25.12
N ASN A 310 -8.64 -1.81 24.13
CA ASN A 310 -8.97 -3.24 24.06
C ASN A 310 -7.76 -4.12 23.71
N LEU A 311 -6.89 -3.66 22.81
CA LEU A 311 -5.64 -4.33 22.50
C LEU A 311 -4.79 -4.47 23.76
N GLU A 312 -4.64 -3.39 24.53
CA GLU A 312 -3.92 -3.40 25.81
C GLU A 312 -4.51 -4.41 26.79
N GLU A 313 -5.83 -4.39 27.02
CA GLU A 313 -6.51 -5.30 27.94
C GLU A 313 -6.21 -6.77 27.60
N ASN A 314 -6.22 -7.13 26.32
CA ASN A 314 -5.96 -8.49 25.88
C ASN A 314 -4.47 -8.85 25.92
N TYR A 315 -3.60 -7.97 25.44
CA TYR A 315 -2.18 -8.28 25.25
C TYR A 315 -1.32 -8.07 26.50
N LEU A 316 -1.81 -7.36 27.53
CA LEU A 316 -1.17 -7.40 28.85
C LEU A 316 -1.27 -8.80 29.50
N ILE A 317 -2.33 -9.56 29.20
CA ILE A 317 -2.58 -10.90 29.75
C ILE A 317 -1.81 -11.95 28.94
N SER A 318 -1.99 -11.97 27.64
CA SER A 318 -1.38 -12.97 26.76
C SER A 318 -1.14 -12.40 25.37
N ILE A 319 0.09 -12.54 24.90
CA ILE A 319 0.44 -12.22 23.52
C ILE A 319 0.56 -13.53 22.79
N PRO A 320 -0.04 -13.64 21.60
CA PRO A 320 0.13 -14.83 20.81
C PRO A 320 1.62 -15.07 20.50
N SER A 321 2.13 -16.24 20.86
CA SER A 321 3.56 -16.61 20.74
C SER A 321 3.93 -17.00 19.30
N TYR A 322 3.71 -16.11 18.34
CA TYR A 322 3.86 -16.46 16.92
C TYR A 322 5.25 -16.15 16.34
N PHE A 323 6.03 -15.24 16.94
CA PHE A 323 7.33 -14.83 16.35
C PHE A 323 8.43 -14.67 17.40
N ASN A 324 9.63 -15.16 17.06
CA ASN A 324 10.86 -14.91 17.83
C ASN A 324 11.21 -13.41 17.87
N ASP A 325 10.75 -12.65 16.88
CA ASP A 325 10.92 -11.20 16.76
C ASP A 325 9.78 -10.38 17.34
N SER A 326 8.82 -11.01 18.03
CA SER A 326 7.84 -10.29 18.82
C SER A 326 8.34 -10.03 20.24
N GLU A 327 7.87 -8.95 20.84
CA GLU A 327 8.11 -8.61 22.24
C GLU A 327 6.81 -8.48 23.04
N LYS A 328 6.96 -8.46 24.37
CA LYS A 328 5.82 -8.35 25.27
C LYS A 328 5.23 -6.94 25.23
N TRP A 329 3.93 -6.84 24.98
CA TRP A 329 3.12 -5.64 25.12
C TRP A 329 3.12 -5.12 26.56
N THR A 330 3.24 -3.81 26.67
CA THR A 330 3.27 -3.04 27.91
C THR A 330 2.33 -1.83 27.80
N THR A 331 2.02 -1.20 28.92
CA THR A 331 1.26 0.07 28.92
C THR A 331 2.01 1.20 28.21
N THR A 332 3.34 1.15 28.19
CA THR A 332 4.19 2.07 27.40
C THR A 332 3.93 1.91 25.91
N ASP A 333 3.67 0.70 25.42
CA ASP A 333 3.40 0.46 24.00
C ASP A 333 2.11 1.14 23.55
N THR A 334 1.03 1.00 24.32
CA THR A 334 -0.23 1.71 24.06
C THR A 334 -0.04 3.22 24.07
N LYS A 335 0.76 3.74 25.01
CA LYS A 335 1.08 5.18 25.06
C LYS A 335 1.84 5.62 23.80
N ASN A 336 2.86 4.86 23.39
CA ASN A 336 3.65 5.14 22.21
C ASN A 336 2.79 5.07 20.93
N LEU A 337 1.88 4.10 20.84
CA LEU A 337 0.95 3.96 19.71
C LEU A 337 -0.02 5.15 19.62
N LYS A 338 -0.55 5.63 20.75
CA LYS A 338 -1.37 6.85 20.82
C LYS A 338 -0.57 8.09 20.40
N GLN A 339 0.66 8.23 20.87
CA GLN A 339 1.54 9.34 20.51
C GLN A 339 1.92 9.31 19.02
N LEU A 340 2.22 8.13 18.47
CA LEU A 340 2.49 7.97 17.04
C LEU A 340 1.26 8.32 16.19
N THR A 341 0.07 7.88 16.60
CA THR A 341 -1.18 8.21 15.89
C THR A 341 -1.43 9.73 15.89
N LEU A 342 -1.20 10.40 17.02
CA LEU A 342 -1.27 11.86 17.12
C LEU A 342 -0.26 12.55 16.21
N PHE A 343 1.00 12.12 16.27
CA PHE A 343 2.08 12.67 15.46
C PHE A 343 1.78 12.52 13.96
N LEU A 344 1.34 11.32 13.54
CA LEU A 344 0.95 11.01 12.18
C LEU A 344 -0.16 11.94 11.67
N TYR A 345 -1.27 12.10 12.41
CA TYR A 345 -2.35 13.00 11.98
C TYR A 345 -1.92 14.46 11.93
N ASN A 346 -1.02 14.90 12.82
CA ASN A 346 -0.47 16.25 12.74
C ASN A 346 0.43 16.45 11.52
N ILE A 347 1.25 15.45 11.17
CA ILE A 347 2.03 15.45 9.92
C ILE A 347 1.12 15.44 8.70
N LEU A 348 0.04 14.64 8.70
CA LEU A 348 -0.95 14.62 7.62
C LEU A 348 -1.60 15.99 7.45
N SER A 349 -1.93 16.69 8.54
CA SER A 349 -2.42 18.07 8.48
C SER A 349 -1.41 19.04 7.86
N SER A 350 -0.11 18.86 8.13
CA SER A 350 0.95 19.63 7.48
C SER A 350 1.12 19.31 5.99
N LEU A 351 1.03 18.03 5.60
CA LEU A 351 1.14 17.57 4.21
C LEU A 351 -0.03 18.05 3.34
N ILE A 352 -1.25 17.93 3.86
CA ILE A 352 -2.49 18.09 3.10
C ILE A 352 -3.00 19.53 3.17
N GLU A 353 -2.73 20.22 4.27
CA GLU A 353 -3.15 21.61 4.53
C GLU A 353 -4.67 21.84 4.36
N ASN A 354 -5.48 20.80 4.58
CA ASN A 354 -6.93 20.84 4.51
C ASN A 354 -7.54 19.84 5.51
N GLU A 355 -8.20 20.34 6.54
CA GLU A 355 -8.75 19.51 7.63
C GLU A 355 -9.80 18.49 7.16
N ILE A 356 -10.68 18.89 6.23
CA ILE A 356 -11.72 17.98 5.71
C ILE A 356 -11.05 16.81 4.99
N TRP A 357 -10.01 17.09 4.21
CA TRP A 357 -9.26 16.08 3.48
C TRP A 357 -8.51 15.13 4.41
N VAL A 358 -7.87 15.66 5.45
CA VAL A 358 -7.20 14.85 6.48
C VAL A 358 -8.19 13.89 7.14
N ARG A 359 -9.38 14.38 7.49
CA ARG A 359 -10.45 13.54 8.08
C ARG A 359 -10.99 12.50 7.10
N ASN A 360 -10.98 12.78 5.80
CA ASN A 360 -11.46 11.89 4.74
C ASN A 360 -10.38 10.96 4.16
N LEU A 361 -9.13 11.04 4.63
CA LEU A 361 -8.02 10.22 4.14
C LEU A 361 -8.26 8.73 4.45
N LEU A 362 -8.73 8.43 5.66
CA LEU A 362 -9.18 7.11 6.05
C LEU A 362 -10.66 7.11 6.37
N THR A 363 -11.36 6.09 5.91
CA THR A 363 -12.76 5.85 6.25
C THR A 363 -12.94 4.85 7.38
N GLY A 364 -11.96 3.97 7.60
CA GLY A 364 -12.00 2.97 8.66
C GLY A 364 -10.61 2.53 9.13
N PHE A 365 -10.54 2.09 10.38
CA PHE A 365 -9.33 1.55 10.98
C PHE A 365 -9.68 0.35 11.89
N ILE A 366 -9.05 -0.79 11.64
CA ILE A 366 -9.31 -2.06 12.32
C ILE A 366 -8.00 -2.67 12.79
N ILE A 367 -7.98 -3.13 14.05
CA ILE A 367 -6.96 -4.06 14.54
C ILE A 367 -7.65 -5.36 14.91
N SER A 368 -7.17 -6.46 14.37
CA SER A 368 -7.73 -7.80 14.54
C SER A 368 -6.81 -8.69 15.37
N PRO A 369 -7.32 -9.52 16.30
CA PRO A 369 -6.54 -10.61 16.90
C PRO A 369 -6.24 -11.74 15.90
N ASP A 370 -6.87 -11.75 14.73
CA ASP A 370 -6.71 -12.82 13.75
C ASP A 370 -5.31 -12.80 13.14
N TYR A 371 -4.71 -13.98 13.03
CA TYR A 371 -3.48 -14.19 12.29
C TYR A 371 -3.47 -15.61 11.68
N PRO A 372 -3.48 -15.75 10.34
CA PRO A 372 -3.57 -14.68 9.34
C PRO A 372 -4.92 -13.93 9.38
N LEU A 373 -4.97 -12.73 8.78
CA LEU A 373 -6.22 -12.01 8.57
C LEU A 373 -7.16 -12.81 7.65
N ILE A 374 -8.46 -12.80 7.96
CA ILE A 374 -9.46 -13.51 7.16
C ILE A 374 -9.55 -12.88 5.77
N GLY A 375 -9.43 -13.71 4.73
CA GLY A 375 -9.49 -13.27 3.33
C GLY A 375 -8.18 -12.72 2.77
N ALA A 376 -7.13 -12.59 3.59
CA ALA A 376 -5.80 -12.21 3.14
C ALA A 376 -4.92 -13.45 2.87
N SER A 377 -3.81 -13.23 2.16
CA SER A 377 -2.76 -14.25 2.02
C SER A 377 -2.12 -14.60 3.37
N ASN A 378 -1.62 -15.83 3.50
CA ASN A 378 -0.84 -16.24 4.67
C ASN A 378 0.36 -15.31 4.88
N GLY A 379 0.56 -14.85 6.11
CA GLY A 379 1.68 -13.98 6.48
C GLY A 379 1.38 -12.47 6.40
N THR A 380 0.24 -12.05 5.83
CA THR A 380 -0.14 -10.63 5.77
C THR A 380 -0.30 -10.03 7.17
N MET A 381 0.52 -9.02 7.49
CA MET A 381 0.56 -8.35 8.79
C MET A 381 -0.42 -7.18 8.90
N GLY A 382 -0.80 -6.62 7.75
CA GLY A 382 -1.74 -5.53 7.57
C GLY A 382 -2.06 -5.39 6.09
N TYR A 383 -3.14 -4.67 5.78
CA TYR A 383 -3.43 -4.22 4.44
C TYR A 383 -4.25 -2.92 4.45
N THR A 384 -4.11 -2.17 3.37
CA THR A 384 -4.95 -1.03 3.04
C THR A 384 -5.87 -1.42 1.90
N SER A 385 -7.17 -1.39 2.15
CA SER A 385 -8.17 -1.61 1.11
C SER A 385 -8.62 -0.29 0.56
N THR A 386 -8.49 -0.11 -0.76
CA THR A 386 -8.92 1.09 -1.47
C THR A 386 -10.09 0.78 -2.39
N ALA A 387 -11.18 1.52 -2.22
CA ALA A 387 -12.31 1.48 -3.14
C ALA A 387 -12.08 2.44 -4.31
N GLY A 388 -12.53 2.03 -5.49
CA GLY A 388 -12.38 2.74 -6.74
C GLY A 388 -13.70 3.07 -7.42
N TYR A 389 -13.67 4.10 -8.26
CA TYR A 389 -14.77 4.43 -9.17
C TYR A 389 -14.29 4.27 -10.62
N THR A 390 -15.06 3.52 -11.40
CA THR A 390 -14.89 3.39 -12.85
C THR A 390 -15.87 4.30 -13.58
N ASN A 391 -15.39 5.07 -14.56
CA ASN A 391 -16.27 5.85 -15.43
C ASN A 391 -17.14 4.91 -16.27
N ARG A 392 -18.46 4.99 -16.11
CA ARG A 392 -19.43 4.10 -16.78
C ARG A 392 -19.42 4.21 -18.31
N ALA A 393 -19.05 5.37 -18.86
CA ALA A 393 -19.02 5.58 -20.31
C ALA A 393 -17.79 4.96 -20.98
N THR A 394 -16.66 4.89 -20.27
CA THR A 394 -15.41 4.35 -20.82
C THR A 394 -15.04 2.98 -20.26
N GLY A 395 -15.69 2.55 -19.18
CA GLY A 395 -15.33 1.34 -18.43
C GLY A 395 -13.97 1.44 -17.72
N LYS A 396 -13.30 2.59 -17.77
CA LYS A 396 -11.95 2.78 -17.22
C LYS A 396 -12.00 3.30 -15.79
N TYR A 397 -11.02 2.88 -14.98
CA TYR A 397 -10.80 3.41 -13.65
C TYR A 397 -10.58 4.93 -13.72
N ALA A 398 -11.25 5.68 -12.84
CA ALA A 398 -11.33 7.13 -12.92
C ALA A 398 -10.83 7.85 -11.67
N SER A 399 -10.96 7.24 -10.48
CA SER A 399 -10.48 7.80 -9.20
C SER A 399 -10.59 6.74 -8.11
N THR A 400 -9.81 6.90 -7.04
CA THR A 400 -10.11 6.28 -5.74
C THR A 400 -11.31 6.99 -5.09
N THR A 401 -12.04 6.30 -4.21
CA THR A 401 -13.13 6.87 -3.41
C THR A 401 -12.74 6.93 -1.94
N TYR A 402 -12.37 5.82 -1.33
CA TYR A 402 -11.94 5.78 0.06
C TYR A 402 -10.95 4.66 0.33
N SER A 403 -10.23 4.77 1.45
CA SER A 403 -9.33 3.72 1.95
C SER A 403 -9.61 3.41 3.42
N TYR A 404 -9.48 2.15 3.80
CA TYR A 404 -9.49 1.72 5.20
C TYR A 404 -8.32 0.76 5.45
N ILE A 405 -7.84 0.75 6.68
CA ILE A 405 -6.68 -0.07 7.10
C ILE A 405 -7.15 -1.18 8.03
N VAL A 406 -6.63 -2.39 7.80
CA VAL A 406 -6.80 -3.53 8.69
C VAL A 406 -5.42 -4.05 9.08
N LEU A 407 -5.14 -4.10 10.38
CA LEU A 407 -3.90 -4.64 10.93
C LEU A 407 -4.18 -5.89 11.75
N THR A 408 -3.21 -6.80 11.77
CA THR A 408 -3.14 -7.83 12.81
C THR A 408 -2.66 -7.17 14.11
N GLY A 409 -3.12 -7.64 15.27
CA GLY A 409 -2.59 -7.16 16.55
C GLY A 409 -1.13 -7.55 16.73
N VAL A 410 -0.75 -8.72 16.19
CA VAL A 410 0.62 -9.25 16.31
C VAL A 410 1.65 -8.41 15.54
N SER A 411 1.26 -7.72 14.47
CA SER A 411 2.18 -6.83 13.74
C SER A 411 2.64 -5.63 14.60
N LEU A 412 1.84 -5.24 15.59
CA LEU A 412 2.19 -4.18 16.53
C LEU A 412 3.14 -4.67 17.65
N THR A 413 3.42 -5.97 17.72
CA THR A 413 4.32 -6.57 18.72
C THR A 413 5.73 -6.79 18.21
N ILE A 414 6.01 -6.45 16.94
CA ILE A 414 7.32 -6.68 16.32
C ILE A 414 8.37 -5.78 16.98
N LYS A 415 9.53 -6.35 17.35
CA LYS A 415 10.64 -5.62 17.96
C LYS A 415 11.16 -4.52 17.03
N GLU A 416 11.63 -3.43 17.65
CA GLU A 416 12.51 -2.49 16.96
C GLU A 416 13.78 -3.23 16.49
N PHE A 417 14.27 -2.87 15.30
CA PHE A 417 15.40 -3.55 14.66
C PHE A 417 15.22 -5.08 14.57
N ASN A 418 14.01 -5.54 14.23
CA ASN A 418 13.72 -6.95 13.96
C ASN A 418 14.55 -7.50 12.78
N SER A 419 14.58 -8.83 12.62
CA SER A 419 15.37 -9.50 11.58
C SER A 419 15.04 -9.02 10.17
N ASN A 420 13.75 -8.76 9.86
CA ASN A 420 13.35 -8.28 8.55
C ASN A 420 13.98 -6.91 8.23
N TYR A 421 13.96 -5.96 9.17
CA TYR A 421 14.69 -4.69 9.00
C TYR A 421 16.20 -4.92 8.84
N LYS A 422 16.79 -5.76 9.70
CA LYS A 422 18.24 -6.01 9.68
C LYS A 422 18.73 -6.66 8.38
N MET A 423 17.84 -7.29 7.62
CA MET A 423 18.07 -7.84 6.29
C MET A 423 17.71 -6.86 5.15
N GLY A 424 17.21 -5.67 5.47
CA GLY A 424 16.76 -4.66 4.50
C GLY A 424 15.42 -5.00 3.86
N PHE A 425 14.61 -5.87 4.47
CA PHE A 425 13.26 -6.15 3.98
C PHE A 425 12.31 -4.97 4.19
N TRP A 426 12.34 -4.40 5.39
CA TRP A 426 11.65 -3.15 5.74
C TRP A 426 12.60 -1.96 5.66
N SER A 427 12.09 -0.80 5.27
CA SER A 427 12.85 0.47 5.22
C SER A 427 13.08 1.10 6.60
N SER A 428 12.23 0.79 7.57
CA SER A 428 12.26 1.37 8.92
C SER A 428 12.56 0.35 10.01
N PRO A 429 13.34 0.74 11.05
CA PRO A 429 13.59 -0.11 12.20
C PRO A 429 12.47 -0.12 13.23
N ILE A 430 11.46 0.76 13.14
CA ILE A 430 10.51 1.00 14.23
C ILE A 430 9.46 -0.11 14.36
N LYS A 431 9.07 -0.39 15.60
CA LYS A 431 8.05 -1.38 16.00
C LYS A 431 6.74 -1.27 15.22
N TYR A 432 6.27 -0.04 14.98
CA TYR A 432 5.00 0.24 14.31
C TYR A 432 5.12 0.47 12.80
N ASN A 433 6.21 0.03 12.16
CA ASN A 433 6.44 0.21 10.72
C ASN A 433 5.24 -0.23 9.88
N VAL A 434 4.60 -1.37 10.19
CA VAL A 434 3.45 -1.88 9.43
C VAL A 434 2.29 -0.87 9.44
N LEU A 435 2.00 -0.22 10.57
CA LEU A 435 0.96 0.82 10.63
C LEU A 435 1.30 1.98 9.69
N ILE A 436 2.53 2.49 9.75
CA ILE A 436 2.93 3.65 8.94
C ILE A 436 2.99 3.30 7.46
N HIS A 437 3.46 2.10 7.14
CA HIS A 437 3.43 1.53 5.80
C HIS A 437 2.00 1.57 5.20
N GLU A 438 0.99 1.07 5.94
CA GLU A 438 -0.40 1.11 5.47
C GLU A 438 -0.93 2.54 5.30
N TYR A 439 -0.51 3.48 6.16
CA TYR A 439 -0.82 4.90 5.93
C TYR A 439 -0.17 5.45 4.67
N GLY A 440 1.01 4.97 4.29
CA GLY A 440 1.64 5.30 3.02
C GLY A 440 0.77 4.91 1.83
N HIS A 441 0.19 3.70 1.83
CA HIS A 441 -0.79 3.29 0.81
C HIS A 441 -2.04 4.17 0.83
N ALA A 442 -2.56 4.50 2.01
CA ALA A 442 -3.72 5.38 2.14
C ALA A 442 -3.46 6.79 1.57
N ILE A 443 -2.26 7.34 1.78
CA ILE A 443 -1.85 8.64 1.22
C ILE A 443 -1.69 8.57 -0.30
N ASP A 444 -1.09 7.51 -0.84
CA ASP A 444 -0.94 7.32 -2.30
C ASP A 444 -2.32 7.28 -2.97
N ALA A 445 -3.22 6.46 -2.42
CA ALA A 445 -4.61 6.38 -2.86
C ALA A 445 -5.36 7.71 -2.70
N PHE A 446 -5.15 8.45 -1.62
CA PHE A 446 -5.75 9.77 -1.43
C PHE A 446 -5.21 10.79 -2.44
N GLY A 447 -3.91 10.77 -2.71
CA GLY A 447 -3.27 11.67 -3.66
C GLY A 447 -3.83 11.53 -5.07
N SER A 448 -4.18 10.32 -5.50
CA SER A 448 -4.81 10.09 -6.80
C SER A 448 -6.31 10.38 -6.85
N ARG A 449 -6.95 10.60 -5.69
CA ARG A 449 -8.37 10.95 -5.62
C ARG A 449 -8.60 12.30 -6.27
N LEU A 450 -9.58 12.38 -7.18
CA LEU A 450 -9.97 13.65 -7.79
C LEU A 450 -10.45 14.63 -6.72
N ASN A 451 -10.03 15.89 -6.83
CA ASN A 451 -10.31 16.93 -5.82
C ASN A 451 -11.81 17.09 -5.49
N GLU A 452 -12.69 17.00 -6.49
CA GLU A 452 -14.15 17.03 -6.32
C GLU A 452 -14.68 15.94 -5.39
N ASN A 453 -14.00 14.79 -5.34
CA ASN A 453 -14.40 13.67 -4.49
C ASN A 453 -13.82 13.76 -3.08
N ARG A 454 -12.73 14.50 -2.83
CA ARG A 454 -12.01 14.49 -1.53
C ARG A 454 -12.78 15.11 -0.37
N ASN A 455 -13.76 15.96 -0.66
CA ASN A 455 -14.66 16.52 0.35
C ASN A 455 -15.76 15.53 0.76
N THR A 456 -15.99 14.46 0.00
CA THR A 456 -17.02 13.48 0.28
C THR A 456 -16.62 12.58 1.44
N ASN A 457 -17.45 12.59 2.48
CA ASN A 457 -17.35 11.65 3.59
C ASN A 457 -18.12 10.37 3.24
N TYR A 458 -17.39 9.29 2.97
CA TYR A 458 -17.94 7.98 2.66
C TYR A 458 -18.22 7.14 3.92
N SER A 459 -18.71 7.80 4.98
CA SER A 459 -19.00 7.14 6.25
C SER A 459 -20.19 6.22 6.25
N ASN A 460 -21.16 6.52 5.42
CA ASN A 460 -22.39 5.76 5.32
C ASN A 460 -22.38 4.71 4.21
N ASP A 461 -21.27 4.56 3.49
CA ASP A 461 -21.17 3.68 2.31
C ASP A 461 -20.97 2.21 2.66
N ILE A 462 -20.35 1.93 3.80
CA ILE A 462 -20.02 0.59 4.30
C ILE A 462 -19.97 0.64 5.82
N SER A 463 -20.60 -0.32 6.50
CA SER A 463 -20.59 -0.38 7.96
C SER A 463 -19.23 -0.84 8.48
N TYR A 464 -18.91 -0.51 9.74
CA TYR A 464 -17.62 -0.91 10.33
C TYR A 464 -17.38 -2.42 10.27
N LYS A 465 -18.44 -3.23 10.42
CA LYS A 465 -18.34 -4.69 10.42
C LYS A 465 -18.18 -5.28 9.03
N GLU A 466 -18.69 -4.61 8.00
CA GLU A 466 -18.53 -5.04 6.61
C GLU A 466 -17.10 -4.85 6.08
N MET A 467 -16.33 -3.92 6.68
CA MET A 467 -14.93 -3.67 6.32
C MET A 467 -13.99 -4.85 6.62
N TYR A 468 -14.33 -5.69 7.61
CA TYR A 468 -13.53 -6.87 7.93
C TYR A 468 -14.38 -7.99 8.53
N SER A 469 -14.35 -9.15 7.87
CA SER A 469 -15.19 -10.31 8.23
C SER A 469 -14.76 -11.05 9.50
N GLY A 470 -13.57 -10.76 10.04
CA GLY A 470 -13.03 -11.43 11.21
C GLY A 470 -13.31 -10.75 12.54
N ASN A 471 -12.49 -11.10 13.53
CA ASN A 471 -12.56 -10.54 14.88
C ASN A 471 -11.90 -9.16 14.91
N ILE A 472 -12.43 -8.26 15.72
CA ILE A 472 -11.92 -6.89 15.84
C ILE A 472 -11.70 -6.58 17.33
N PHE A 473 -10.55 -6.02 17.69
CA PHE A 473 -10.32 -5.51 19.04
C PHE A 473 -11.27 -4.35 19.32
N GLY A 474 -11.96 -4.40 20.46
CA GLY A 474 -12.94 -3.38 20.78
C GLY A 474 -14.14 -3.38 19.84
N ASP A 475 -14.45 -4.51 19.18
CA ASP A 475 -15.67 -4.63 18.38
C ASP A 475 -16.87 -4.19 19.21
N TYR A 476 -17.77 -3.45 18.58
CA TYR A 476 -19.09 -3.24 19.13
C TYR A 476 -19.76 -4.59 18.99
N LYS A 477 -19.64 -5.44 20.02
CA LYS A 477 -20.63 -6.48 20.19
C LYS A 477 -21.96 -5.74 20.18
N GLN A 478 -22.64 -5.76 19.03
CA GLN A 478 -24.08 -5.91 19.06
C GLN A 478 -24.20 -7.08 20.03
N THR A 479 -24.75 -6.82 21.22
CA THR A 479 -25.44 -7.88 21.89
C THR A 479 -26.29 -8.44 20.78
N SER A 480 -25.87 -9.57 20.24
CA SER A 480 -26.78 -10.48 19.64
C SER A 480 -27.69 -10.82 20.82
N THR A 481 -28.69 -9.97 21.07
CA THR A 481 -30.02 -10.39 20.70
C THR A 481 -29.85 -11.00 19.32
N SER A 482 -29.43 -12.27 19.32
CA SER A 482 -30.07 -13.20 18.45
C SER A 482 -31.50 -12.71 18.43
N ASN A 483 -32.01 -12.42 17.25
CA ASN A 483 -33.39 -12.74 17.04
C ASN A 483 -33.49 -14.24 17.36
N SER A 484 -33.48 -14.61 18.65
CA SER A 484 -34.45 -15.50 19.17
C SER A 484 -35.75 -14.86 18.70
N TYR A 485 -36.19 -15.26 17.50
CA TYR A 485 -37.54 -15.77 17.40
C TYR A 485 -37.74 -16.55 18.67
N SER A 486 -38.32 -15.84 19.63
CA SER A 486 -38.16 -16.17 21.03
C SER A 486 -38.55 -17.62 21.18
N VAL A 487 -37.90 -18.36 22.08
CA VAL A 487 -38.41 -19.68 22.47
C VAL A 487 -39.92 -19.59 22.74
N LYS A 488 -40.44 -18.41 23.17
CA LYS A 488 -41.87 -18.09 23.23
C LYS A 488 -42.62 -18.14 21.88
N THR A 489 -42.07 -17.63 20.77
CA THR A 489 -42.70 -17.70 19.43
C THR A 489 -42.80 -19.15 18.93
N TRP A 490 -41.74 -19.94 19.08
CA TRP A 490 -41.77 -21.37 18.74
C TRP A 490 -42.68 -22.17 19.67
N VAL A 491 -42.68 -21.87 20.97
CA VAL A 491 -43.62 -22.46 21.94
C VAL A 491 -45.07 -22.09 21.62
N ILE A 492 -45.35 -20.85 21.19
CA ILE A 492 -46.70 -20.43 20.77
C ILE A 492 -47.13 -21.17 19.50
N ILE A 493 -46.25 -21.34 18.51
CA ILE A 493 -46.55 -22.11 17.29
C ILE A 493 -46.79 -23.59 17.64
N VAL A 494 -45.94 -24.20 18.46
CA VAL A 494 -46.08 -25.60 18.88
C VAL A 494 -47.36 -25.81 19.71
N LEU A 495 -47.66 -24.91 20.66
CA LEU A 495 -48.91 -24.96 21.43
C LEU A 495 -50.14 -24.71 20.55
N GLY A 496 -50.03 -23.85 19.54
CA GLY A 496 -51.09 -23.63 18.55
C GLY A 496 -51.38 -24.87 17.69
N VAL A 497 -50.32 -25.58 17.27
CA VAL A 497 -50.44 -26.83 16.50
C VAL A 497 -51.00 -27.97 17.38
N ILE A 498 -50.53 -28.11 18.63
CA ILE A 498 -51.06 -29.12 19.56
C ILE A 498 -52.52 -28.83 19.91
N GLY A 499 -52.86 -27.57 20.20
CA GLY A 499 -54.22 -27.14 20.54
C GLY A 499 -55.20 -27.37 19.39
N SER A 500 -54.83 -27.02 18.16
CA SER A 500 -55.65 -27.27 16.97
C SER A 500 -55.83 -28.76 16.68
N SER A 501 -54.78 -29.57 16.89
CA SER A 501 -54.85 -31.04 16.74
C SER A 501 -55.84 -31.67 17.72
N ILE A 502 -55.81 -31.26 18.99
CA ILE A 502 -56.74 -31.75 20.03
C ILE A 502 -58.19 -31.36 19.70
N LEU A 503 -58.41 -30.13 19.20
CA LEU A 503 -59.73 -29.65 18.81
C LEU A 503 -60.31 -30.46 17.63
N ILE A 504 -59.48 -30.77 16.62
CA ILE A 504 -59.89 -31.58 15.46
C ILE A 504 -60.24 -33.02 15.88
N ILE A 505 -59.43 -33.63 16.77
CA ILE A 505 -59.69 -34.96 17.31
C ILE A 505 -60.97 -34.96 18.14
N GLY A 506 -61.16 -33.96 19.00
CA GLY A 506 -62.37 -33.81 19.83
C GLY A 506 -63.64 -33.64 18.99
N ILE A 507 -63.61 -32.79 17.97
CA ILE A 507 -64.72 -32.63 17.03
C ILE A 507 -64.99 -33.93 16.28
N SER A 508 -63.94 -34.59 15.76
CA SER A 508 -64.08 -35.86 15.04
C SER A 508 -64.66 -36.98 15.91
N TYR A 509 -64.25 -37.05 17.17
CA TYR A 509 -64.78 -38.00 18.15
C TYR A 509 -66.25 -37.71 18.48
N THR A 510 -66.60 -36.44 18.69
CA THR A 510 -67.98 -36.02 18.98
C THR A 510 -68.91 -36.29 17.79
N VAL A 511 -68.44 -36.00 16.56
CA VAL A 511 -69.17 -36.32 15.32
C VAL A 511 -69.36 -37.82 15.17
N ASN A 512 -68.34 -38.64 15.50
CA ASN A 512 -68.47 -40.10 15.48
C ASN A 512 -69.44 -40.63 16.53
N ILE A 513 -69.46 -40.07 17.75
CA ILE A 513 -70.46 -40.42 18.77
C ILE A 513 -71.87 -40.07 18.29
N ILE A 514 -72.09 -38.86 17.76
CA ILE A 514 -73.40 -38.43 17.26
C ILE A 514 -73.84 -39.32 16.09
N ARG A 515 -72.94 -39.66 15.16
CA ARG A 515 -73.22 -40.61 14.07
C ARG A 515 -73.52 -42.02 14.57
N SER A 516 -72.83 -42.49 15.60
CA SER A 516 -73.08 -43.82 16.20
C SER A 516 -74.42 -43.89 16.93
N LYS A 517 -74.86 -42.80 17.58
CA LYS A 517 -76.18 -42.69 18.20
C LYS A 517 -77.31 -42.62 17.17
N LYS A 518 -77.10 -41.96 16.02
CA LYS A 518 -78.06 -41.96 14.90
C LYS A 518 -78.18 -43.29 14.17
N LYS A 519 -77.20 -44.20 14.27
CA LYS A 519 -77.28 -45.57 13.72
C LYS A 519 -77.96 -46.59 14.66
N LYS A 520 -78.35 -46.18 15.88
CA LYS A 520 -79.07 -47.01 16.86
C LYS A 520 -80.52 -46.53 17.10
N VAL A 521 -81.08 -45.77 16.17
CA VAL A 521 -82.52 -45.45 16.11
C VAL A 521 -83.11 -46.13 14.88
#